data_AF-A0AAU1HQK3-F1
#
_entry.id   AF-A0AAU1HQK3-F1
#
_cell.length_a   1.000
_cell.length_b   1.000
_cell.length_c   1.000
_cell.angle_alpha   90.00
_cell.angle_beta   90.00
_cell.angle_gamma   90.00
#
_symmetry.space_group_name_H-M   'P 1'
#
loop_
_entity.id
_entity.type
_entity.pdbx_description
1 polymer ?
#
loop_
_entity_poly.entity_id
_entity_poly.type
_entity_poly.pdbx_seq_one_letter_code
_entity_poly.pdbx_strand_id
1 'polypeptide(L)' 'MLRETLIAWAECGFQLVRTAERLAVHRDTLLHRLTKIDVLSGRGVREARTAMAMYLACLADAPQATD' A
#
# COMPACT_ATOMS: atom_id res chain seq x y z
N MET A 1 8.11 4.58 3.21
CA MET A 1 8.16 3.69 2.03
C MET A 1 7.09 2.59 1.98
N LEU A 2 7.00 1.60 2.90
CA LEU A 2 5.97 0.52 2.77
C LEU A 2 4.54 1.00 3.07
N ARG A 3 4.33 1.76 4.15
CA ARG A 3 3.03 2.42 4.44
C ARG A 3 2.58 3.31 3.27
N GLU A 4 3.50 4.12 2.77
CA GLU A 4 3.28 4.97 1.60
C GLU A 4 2.99 4.16 0.32
N THR A 5 3.61 2.98 0.17
CA THR A 5 3.30 2.06 -0.93
C THR A 5 1.86 1.55 -0.84
N LEU A 6 1.39 1.17 0.36
CA LEU A 6 -0.01 0.77 0.58
C LEU A 6 -1.00 1.88 0.24
N ILE A 7 -0.72 3.10 0.72
CA ILE A 7 -1.58 4.27 0.45
C ILE A 7 -1.63 4.57 -1.03
N ALA A 8 -0.46 4.74 -1.67
CA ALA A 8 -0.39 5.03 -3.10
C ALA A 8 -1.04 3.93 -3.95
N TRP A 9 -0.87 2.66 -3.56
CA TRP A 9 -1.47 1.53 -4.26
C TRP A 9 -2.99 1.56 -4.19
N ALA A 10 -3.57 1.83 -3.01
CA ALA A 10 -5.01 1.96 -2.83
C ALA A 10 -5.57 3.17 -3.59
N GLU A 11 -4.94 4.35 -3.48
CA GLU A 11 -5.35 5.58 -4.19
C GLU A 11 -5.22 5.47 -5.71
N CYS A 12 -4.30 4.62 -6.19
CA CYS A 12 -4.19 4.27 -7.60
C CYS A 12 -5.23 3.23 -8.06
N GLY A 13 -6.16 2.80 -7.20
CA GLY A 13 -7.20 1.81 -7.52
C GLY A 13 -6.65 0.38 -7.59
N PHE A 14 -5.63 0.09 -6.79
CA PHE A 14 -4.90 -1.19 -6.76
C PHE A 14 -4.21 -1.58 -8.08
N GLN A 15 -4.00 -0.62 -8.98
CA GLN A 15 -3.36 -0.81 -10.30
C GLN A 15 -1.83 -0.72 -10.19
N LEU A 16 -1.11 -1.81 -10.49
CA LEU A 16 0.35 -1.88 -10.34
C LEU A 16 1.10 -0.82 -11.18
N VAL A 17 0.75 -0.67 -12.45
CA VAL A 17 1.43 0.26 -13.36
C VAL A 17 1.26 1.70 -12.89
N ARG A 18 0.01 2.11 -12.67
CA ARG A 18 -0.33 3.47 -12.19
C ARG A 18 0.33 3.79 -10.84
N THR A 19 0.44 2.80 -9.96
CA THR A 19 1.09 2.96 -8.66
C THR A 19 2.61 3.11 -8.80
N ALA A 20 3.23 2.30 -9.66
CA ALA A 20 4.67 2.35 -9.93
C ALA A 20 5.07 3.70 -10.53
N GLU A 21 4.26 4.22 -11.47
CA GLU A 21 4.40 5.57 -12.03
C GLU A 21 4.26 6.65 -10.95
N ARG A 22 3.20 6.61 -10.13
CA ARG A 22 3.00 7.57 -9.02
C ARG A 22 4.18 7.60 -8.04
N LEU A 23 4.76 6.43 -7.75
CA LEU A 23 5.87 6.29 -6.82
C LEU A 23 7.25 6.49 -7.48
N ALA A 24 7.31 6.73 -8.80
CA ALA A 24 8.54 6.82 -9.57
C ALA A 24 9.49 5.61 -9.36
N VAL A 25 8.92 4.39 -9.39
CA VAL A 25 9.68 3.13 -9.24
C VAL A 25 9.38 2.16 -10.35
N HIS A 26 10.28 1.18 -10.55
CA HIS A 26 9.99 0.06 -11.44
C HIS A 26 8.87 -0.83 -10.86
N ARG A 27 8.08 -1.45 -11.75
CA ARG A 27 7.00 -2.37 -11.37
C ARG A 27 7.47 -3.50 -10.45
N ASP A 28 8.65 -4.06 -10.70
CA ASP A 28 9.18 -5.16 -9.89
C ASP A 28 9.58 -4.71 -8.49
N THR A 29 10.06 -3.46 -8.35
CA THR A 29 10.29 -2.86 -7.03
C THR A 29 8.98 -2.71 -6.26
N LEU A 30 7.89 -2.29 -6.93
CA LEU A 30 6.57 -2.24 -6.31
C LEU A 30 6.10 -3.64 -5.87
N LEU A 31 6.21 -4.64 -6.74
CA LEU A 31 5.85 -6.02 -6.41
C LEU A 31 6.64 -6.54 -5.21
N HIS A 32 7.95 -6.32 -5.20
CA HIS A 32 8.79 -6.69 -4.07
C HIS A 32 8.33 -6.04 -2.76
N ARG A 33 7.95 -4.76 -2.79
CA ARG A 33 7.41 -4.06 -1.62
C ARG A 33 6.08 -4.66 -1.16
N LEU A 34 5.18 -5.00 -2.08
CA LEU A 34 3.91 -5.66 -1.76
C LEU A 34 4.13 -7.05 -1.14
N THR A 35 5.03 -7.86 -1.71
CA THR A 35 5.43 -9.15 -1.12
C THR A 35 6.04 -8.97 0.27
N LYS A 36 6.86 -7.92 0.47
CA LYS A 36 7.40 -7.62 1.80
C LYS A 36 6.30 -7.28 2.81
N ILE A 37 5.23 -6.61 2.38
CA ILE A 37 4.06 -6.35 3.23
C ILE A 37 3.30 -7.65 3.55
N ASP A 38 3.15 -8.56 2.58
CA ASP A 38 2.56 -9.89 2.82
C ASP A 38 3.29 -10.62 3.96
N VAL A 39 4.62 -10.69 3.85
CA VAL A 39 5.48 -11.38 4.81
C VAL A 39 5.40 -10.74 6.19
N LEU A 40 5.47 -9.41 6.28
CA LEU A 40 5.45 -8.70 7.57
C LEU A 40 4.09 -8.74 8.26
N SER A 41 3.01 -8.79 7.49
CA SER A 41 1.65 -8.77 8.03
C SER A 41 1.05 -10.16 8.25
N GLY A 42 1.63 -11.20 7.64
CA GLY A 42 1.05 -12.54 7.61
C GLY A 42 -0.28 -12.63 6.86
N ARG A 43 -0.61 -11.64 6.03
CA ARG A 43 -1.89 -11.54 5.30
C ARG A 43 -1.62 -11.28 3.82
N GLY A 44 -2.49 -11.80 2.95
CA GLY A 44 -2.41 -11.53 1.52
C GLY A 44 -2.84 -10.10 1.18
N VAL A 45 -1.89 -9.17 1.10
CA VAL A 45 -2.06 -7.76 0.79
C VAL A 45 -2.86 -7.55 -0.49
N ARG A 46 -2.74 -8.46 -1.47
CA ARG A 46 -3.44 -8.46 -2.78
C ARG A 46 -4.88 -8.97 -2.74
N GLU A 47 -5.35 -9.49 -1.62
CA GLU A 47 -6.75 -9.82 -1.43
C GLU A 47 -7.54 -8.53 -1.17
N ALA A 48 -8.65 -8.32 -1.88
CA ALA A 48 -9.39 -7.06 -1.85
C ALA A 48 -9.75 -6.58 -0.43
N ARG A 49 -10.22 -7.51 0.43
CA ARG A 49 -10.58 -7.21 1.82
C ARG A 49 -9.35 -6.79 2.64
N THR A 50 -8.26 -7.52 2.51
CA THR A 50 -7.00 -7.26 3.22
C THR A 50 -6.39 -5.93 2.78
N ALA A 51 -6.34 -5.68 1.47
CA ALA A 51 -5.84 -4.43 0.88
C ALA A 51 -6.59 -3.22 1.44
N MET A 52 -7.92 -3.28 1.45
CA MET A 52 -8.76 -2.20 1.97
C MET A 52 -8.58 -2.01 3.47
N ALA A 53 -8.56 -3.09 4.25
CA ALA A 53 -8.35 -3.01 5.69
C ALA A 53 -6.99 -2.37 6.05
N MET A 54 -5.92 -2.75 5.34
CA MET A 54 -4.59 -2.17 5.54
C MET A 54 -4.53 -0.69 5.13
N TYR A 55 -5.19 -0.31 4.04
CA TYR A 55 -5.31 1.08 3.64
C TYR A 55 -5.99 1.93 4.72
N LEU A 56 -7.15 1.47 5.22
CA LEU A 56 -7.87 2.15 6.29
C LEU A 56 -7.05 2.22 7.59
N ALA A 57 -6.34 1.15 7.94
CA ALA A 57 -5.43 1.14 9.09
C ALA A 57 -4.30 2.17 8.92
N CYS A 58 -3.74 2.31 7.72
CA CYS A 58 -2.77 3.36 7.44
C CYS A 58 -3.40 4.75 7.68
N LEU A 59 -4.59 5.02 7.17
CA LEU A 59 -5.25 6.33 7.36
C LEU A 59 -5.60 6.62 8.83
N ALA A 60 -6.07 5.62 9.58
CA ALA A 60 -6.42 5.78 10.99
C ALA A 60 -5.20 6.05 11.89
N ASP A 61 -4.02 5.56 11.48
CA ASP A 61 -2.74 5.78 12.16
C ASP A 61 -2.08 7.12 11.76
N ALA A 62 -2.73 7.93 10.91
CA ALA A 62 -2.25 9.28 10.66
C ALA A 62 -2.48 10.14 11.92
N PRO A 63 -1.45 10.83 12.45
CA PRO A 63 -1.64 11.69 13.60
C PRO A 63 -2.70 12.73 13.25
N GLN A 64 -3.78 12.76 14.03
CA GLN A 64 -4.82 13.76 13.86
C GLN A 64 -4.18 15.10 14.16
N ALA A 65 -4.15 16.01 13.17
CA ALA A 65 -3.87 17.41 13.43
C ALA A 65 -4.91 17.87 14.44
N THR A 66 -4.48 17.96 15.70
CA THR A 66 -5.29 18.54 16.76
C THR A 66 -5.14 20.04 16.56
N ASP A 67 -6.22 20.69 16.12
CA ASP A 67 -6.33 22.14 15.98
C ASP A 67 -5.97 22.87 17.29
#